data_AF-A0A246JEE1-F1
#
_entry.id   AF-A0A246JEE1-F1
#
_cell.length_a   1.000
_cell.length_b   1.000
_cell.length_c   1.000
_cell.angle_alpha   90.00
_cell.angle_beta   90.00
_cell.angle_gamma   90.00
#
_symmetry.space_group_name_H-M   'P 1'
#
loop_
_entity.id
_entity.type
_entity.pdbx_description
1 polymer ?
#
loop_
_entity_poly.entity_id
_entity_poly.type
_entity_poly.pdbx_seq_one_letter_code
_entity_poly.pdbx_strand_id
1 'polypeptide(L)'
;MNDATPLNAVQHLNFETLSLIRDSARSDLATACCQFGLHPDQLRTITALSPTDLMQIVASTGNVLLFAPRDDIDLLLAAPRTVIPILASARSHGPARAPAATS
;
A
#
# COMPACT_ATOMS: atom_id res chain seq x y z
N MET A 1 23.65 22.93 0.86
CA MET A 1 23.09 22.31 -0.36
C MET A 1 22.78 20.88 0.06
N ASN A 2 21.51 20.53 0.26
CA ASN A 2 21.16 19.20 0.77
C ASN A 2 21.27 18.21 -0.39
N ASP A 3 22.32 17.40 -0.41
CA ASP A 3 22.45 16.22 -1.26
C ASP A 3 21.45 15.15 -0.81
N ALA A 4 20.15 15.43 -0.97
CA ALA A 4 19.15 14.39 -0.87
C ALA A 4 19.42 13.43 -2.03
N THR A 5 19.94 12.25 -1.71
CA THR A 5 20.09 11.18 -2.71
C THR A 5 18.70 10.95 -3.32
N PRO A 6 18.57 11.00 -4.66
CA PRO A 6 17.29 10.80 -5.30
C PRO A 6 16.74 9.44 -4.89
N LEU A 7 15.42 9.38 -4.64
CA LEU A 7 14.77 8.12 -4.32
C LEU A 7 14.99 7.11 -5.45
N ASN A 8 15.21 5.85 -5.11
CA ASN A 8 15.18 4.80 -6.11
C ASN A 8 13.73 4.50 -6.56
N ALA A 9 13.56 3.71 -7.61
CA ALA A 9 12.24 3.40 -8.17
C ALA A 9 11.28 2.77 -7.14
N VAL A 10 11.77 1.90 -6.25
CA VAL A 10 10.96 1.27 -5.20
C VAL A 10 10.53 2.28 -4.14
N GLN A 11 11.43 3.18 -3.74
CA GLN A 11 11.11 4.26 -2.80
C GLN A 11 10.11 5.27 -3.39
N HIS A 12 10.22 5.58 -4.68
CA HIS A 12 9.23 6.38 -5.40
C HIS A 12 7.86 5.72 -5.39
N LEU A 13 7.77 4.43 -5.72
CA LEU A 13 6.51 3.69 -5.71
C LEU A 13 5.89 3.64 -4.30
N ASN A 14 6.70 3.43 -3.27
CA ASN A 14 6.26 3.49 -1.88
C ASN A 14 5.71 4.89 -1.52
N PHE A 15 6.39 5.95 -1.96
CA PHE A 15 6.00 7.33 -1.69
C PHE A 15 4.65 7.67 -2.32
N GLU A 16 4.48 7.34 -3.60
CA GLU A 16 3.23 7.57 -4.33
C GLU A 16 2.08 6.80 -3.69
N THR A 17 2.30 5.53 -3.37
CA THR A 17 1.27 4.67 -2.77
C THR A 17 0.85 5.19 -1.40
N LEU A 18 1.80 5.51 -0.51
CA LEU A 18 1.47 6.06 0.81
C LEU A 18 0.80 7.42 0.74
N SER A 19 1.22 8.28 -0.21
CA SER A 19 0.61 9.60 -0.41
C SER A 19 -0.85 9.46 -0.84
N LEU A 20 -1.14 8.56 -1.80
CA LEU A 20 -2.51 8.27 -2.24
C LEU A 20 -3.38 7.74 -1.09
N ILE A 21 -2.89 6.75 -0.34
CA ILE A 21 -3.60 6.18 0.81
C ILE A 21 -3.94 7.27 1.83
N ARG A 22 -2.95 8.11 2.17
CA ARG A 22 -3.09 9.21 3.11
C ARG A 22 -4.14 10.21 2.68
N ASP A 23 -4.08 10.65 1.42
CA ASP A 23 -4.98 11.70 0.92
C ASP A 23 -6.42 11.16 0.76
N SER A 24 -6.58 9.92 0.30
CA SER A 24 -7.87 9.23 0.28
C SER A 24 -8.45 9.07 1.69
N ALA A 25 -7.66 8.63 2.67
CA ALA A 25 -8.12 8.43 4.04
C ALA A 25 -8.44 9.75 4.78
N ARG A 26 -7.80 10.86 4.38
CA ARG A 26 -8.17 12.21 4.85
C ARG A 26 -9.50 12.69 4.31
N SER A 27 -9.85 12.28 3.08
CA SER A 27 -11.15 12.59 2.48
C SER A 27 -12.26 11.72 3.07
N ASP A 28 -12.04 10.40 3.15
CA ASP A 28 -13.00 9.43 3.71
C ASP A 28 -12.25 8.20 4.22
N LEU A 29 -12.14 8.11 5.55
CA LEU A 29 -11.46 7.01 6.21
C LEU A 29 -12.14 5.65 5.95
N ALA A 30 -13.48 5.59 5.94
CA ALA A 30 -14.21 4.34 5.79
C ALA A 30 -14.07 3.79 4.37
N THR A 31 -14.21 4.64 3.36
CA THR A 31 -13.97 4.26 1.97
C THR A 31 -12.52 3.83 1.75
N ALA A 32 -11.55 4.54 2.33
CA ALA A 32 -10.14 4.17 2.24
C ALA A 32 -9.83 2.81 2.89
N CYS A 33 -10.44 2.46 4.03
CA CYS A 33 -10.32 1.13 4.62
C CYS A 33 -10.68 0.03 3.60
N CYS A 34 -11.83 0.17 2.95
CA CYS A 34 -12.32 -0.80 1.97
C CYS A 34 -11.45 -0.85 0.71
N GLN A 35 -10.98 0.30 0.23
CA GLN A 35 -10.18 0.39 -1.00
C GLN A 35 -8.78 -0.20 -0.84
N PHE A 36 -8.12 0.08 0.28
CA PHE A 36 -6.73 -0.31 0.49
C PHE A 36 -6.56 -1.55 1.37
N GLY A 37 -7.65 -2.08 1.94
CA GLY A 37 -7.62 -3.28 2.80
C GLY A 37 -6.82 -3.07 4.10
N LEU A 38 -6.72 -1.82 4.56
CA LEU A 38 -5.96 -1.45 5.76
C LEU A 38 -6.88 -1.32 6.97
N HIS A 39 -6.35 -1.67 8.15
CA HIS A 39 -7.07 -1.47 9.40
C HIS A 39 -7.25 0.04 9.67
N PRO A 40 -8.38 0.48 10.25
CA PRO A 40 -8.62 1.89 10.56
C PRO A 40 -7.48 2.55 11.35
N ASP A 41 -6.85 1.82 12.27
CA ASP A 41 -5.74 2.35 13.06
C ASP A 41 -4.49 2.60 12.22
N GLN A 42 -4.18 1.71 11.26
CA GLN A 42 -3.06 1.91 10.32
C GLN A 42 -3.30 3.15 9.47
N LEU A 43 -4.53 3.33 8.97
CA LEU A 43 -4.89 4.52 8.21
C LEU A 43 -4.82 5.79 9.06
N ARG A 44 -5.27 5.75 10.32
CA ARG A 44 -5.11 6.90 11.25
C ARG A 44 -3.64 7.27 11.41
N THR A 45 -2.75 6.29 11.59
CA THR A 45 -1.30 6.54 11.63
C THR A 45 -0.80 7.20 10.34
N ILE A 46 -1.18 6.65 9.17
CA ILE A 46 -0.77 7.18 7.86
C ILE A 46 -1.30 8.61 7.64
N THR A 47 -2.54 8.90 8.04
CA THR A 47 -3.15 10.24 7.88
C THR A 47 -2.47 11.33 8.71
N ALA A 48 -1.86 10.96 9.84
CA ALA A 48 -1.17 11.88 10.74
C ALA A 48 0.21 12.31 10.22
N LEU A 49 0.81 11.56 9.29
CA LEU A 49 2.13 11.86 8.73
C LEU A 49 2.08 13.16 7.91
N SER A 50 3.13 13.98 7.98
CA SER A 50 3.35 15.06 7.02
C SER A 50 3.94 14.51 5.71
N PRO A 51 3.94 15.28 4.59
CA PRO A 51 4.62 14.84 3.38
C PRO A 51 6.13 14.63 3.60
N THR A 52 6.73 15.42 4.50
CA THR A 52 8.12 15.28 4.92
C THR A 52 8.35 13.96 5.67
N ASP A 53 7.44 13.60 6.59
CA ASP A 53 7.55 12.33 7.32
C ASP A 53 7.43 11.14 6.38
N LEU A 54 6.51 11.19 5.42
CA LEU A 54 6.39 10.18 4.37
C LEU A 54 7.69 10.03 3.59
N MET A 55 8.28 11.15 3.15
CA MET A 55 9.55 11.16 2.42
C MET A 55 10.70 10.54 3.24
N GLN A 56 10.78 10.84 4.54
CA GLN A 56 11.79 10.26 5.42
C GLN A 56 11.61 8.76 5.62
N ILE A 57 10.36 8.30 5.80
CA ILE A 57 10.04 6.88 5.94
C ILE A 57 10.45 6.10 4.70
N VAL A 58 10.04 6.55 3.50
CA VAL A 58 10.35 5.84 2.25
C VAL A 58 11.85 5.88 1.92
N ALA A 59 12.52 7.00 2.16
CA ALA A 59 13.97 7.10 2.01
C ALA A 59 14.71 6.11 2.92
N SER A 60 14.19 5.89 4.14
CA SER A 60 14.75 4.94 5.10
C SER A 60 14.44 3.48 4.79
N THR A 61 13.43 3.19 3.95
CA THR A 61 13.00 1.82 3.62
C THR A 61 13.98 1.10 2.69
N GLY A 62 14.81 1.86 1.95
CA GLY A 62 15.71 1.30 0.95
C GLY A 62 14.97 0.67 -0.24
N ASN A 63 15.54 -0.38 -0.83
CA ASN A 63 14.98 -1.06 -2.03
C ASN A 63 13.99 -2.17 -1.66
N VAL A 64 13.02 -1.87 -0.79
CA VAL A 64 12.00 -2.82 -0.31
C VAL A 64 10.62 -2.21 -0.50
N LEU A 65 9.71 -2.95 -1.14
CA LEU A 65 8.32 -2.54 -1.29
C LEU A 65 7.57 -2.62 0.04
N LEU A 66 6.85 -1.57 0.41
CA LEU A 66 5.99 -1.56 1.59
C LEU A 66 4.67 -2.31 1.34
N PHE A 67 4.26 -2.41 0.08
CA PHE A 67 3.04 -3.10 -0.34
C PHE A 67 3.44 -4.28 -1.22
N ALA A 68 3.06 -5.48 -0.80
CA ALA A 68 3.31 -6.69 -1.58
C ALA A 68 2.42 -6.68 -2.84
N PRO A 69 2.97 -7.11 -4.01
CA PRO A 69 2.14 -7.43 -5.16
C PRO A 69 1.08 -8.47 -4.80
N ARG A 70 -0.03 -8.47 -5.54
CA ARG A 70 -1.04 -9.52 -5.42
C ARG A 70 -0.43 -10.87 -5.77
N ASP A 71 -0.78 -11.91 -5.00
CA ASP A 71 -0.33 -13.28 -5.22
C ASP A 71 -0.98 -13.93 -6.46
N ASP A 72 -2.12 -13.39 -6.90
CA ASP A 72 -2.86 -13.79 -8.08
C ASP A 72 -2.60 -12.92 -9.33
N ILE A 73 -1.52 -12.12 -9.35
CA ILE A 73 -1.27 -11.14 -10.42
C ILE A 73 -1.21 -11.79 -11.81
N ASP A 74 -0.59 -12.96 -11.96
CA ASP A 74 -0.49 -13.66 -13.25
C ASP A 74 -1.86 -14.11 -13.77
N LEU A 75 -2.74 -14.56 -12.87
CA LEU A 75 -4.12 -14.92 -13.20
C LEU A 75 -4.88 -13.69 -13.71
N LEU A 76 -4.73 -12.54 -13.04
CA LEU A 76 -5.38 -11.31 -13.44
C LEU A 76 -4.89 -10.80 -14.79
N LEU A 77 -3.59 -10.90 -15.06
CA LEU A 77 -2.98 -10.49 -16.33
C LEU A 77 -3.42 -11.38 -17.50
N ALA A 78 -3.69 -12.67 -17.25
CA ALA A 78 -4.16 -13.61 -18.27
C ALA A 78 -5.69 -13.60 -18.47
N ALA A 79 -6.45 -13.05 -17.51
CA ALA A 79 -7.92 -13.12 -17.53
C ALA A 79 -8.55 -12.21 -18.59
N PRO A 80 -9.72 -12.59 -19.15
CA PRO A 80 -10.53 -11.68 -19.94
C PRO A 80 -10.88 -10.41 -19.14
N ARG A 81 -10.74 -9.23 -19.76
CA ARG A 81 -10.98 -7.94 -19.08
C ARG A 81 -12.35 -7.83 -18.42
N THR A 82 -13.36 -8.50 -18.99
CA THR A 82 -14.73 -8.54 -18.48
C THR A 82 -14.86 -9.24 -17.13
N VAL A 83 -13.95 -10.15 -16.77
CA VAL A 83 -14.01 -10.90 -15.50
C VAL A 83 -12.98 -10.44 -14.46
N ILE A 84 -12.01 -9.60 -14.85
CA ILE A 84 -11.00 -9.06 -13.92
C ILE A 84 -11.61 -8.45 -12.66
N PRO A 85 -12.67 -7.61 -12.70
CA PRO A 85 -13.23 -7.01 -11.49
C PRO A 85 -13.78 -8.06 -10.49
N ILE A 86 -14.31 -9.17 -11.02
CA ILE A 86 -14.87 -10.26 -10.22
C ILE A 86 -13.73 -11.04 -9.56
N LEU A 87 -12.70 -11.41 -10.33
CA LEU A 87 -11.52 -12.09 -9.80
C LEU A 87 -10.78 -11.23 -8.78
N ALA A 88 -10.63 -9.94 -9.08
CA ALA A 88 -9.92 -8.98 -8.25
C ALA A 88 -10.58 -8.81 -6.86
N SER A 89 -11.91 -8.80 -6.79
CA SER A 89 -12.68 -8.62 -5.55
C SER A 89 -12.83 -9.90 -4.72
N ALA A 90 -12.88 -11.07 -5.36
CA ALA A 90 -12.97 -12.35 -4.66
C ALA A 90 -11.74 -12.65 -3.78
N ARG A 91 -10.57 -12.13 -4.15
CA ARG A 91 -9.29 -12.41 -3.48
C ARG A 91 -8.78 -11.29 -2.58
N SER A 92 -9.41 -10.11 -2.59
CA SER A 92 -9.03 -9.01 -1.68
C SER A 92 -9.40 -9.26 -0.20
N HIS A 93 -10.18 -10.32 0.08
CA HIS A 93 -10.67 -10.68 1.41
C HIS A 93 -9.94 -11.87 2.07
N GLY A 94 -8.74 -12.22 1.59
CA GLY A 94 -7.93 -13.24 2.27
C GLY A 94 -7.52 -12.76 3.67
N PRO A 95 -7.70 -13.55 4.74
CA PRO A 95 -7.27 -13.12 6.08
C PRO A 95 -5.76 -12.86 6.04
N ALA A 96 -5.35 -11.68 6.53
CA ALA A 96 -3.94 -11.40 6.79
C ALA A 96 -3.37 -12.59 7.56
N ARG A 97 -2.42 -13.30 6.95
CA ARG A 97 -1.81 -14.49 7.52
C ARG A 97 -1.23 -14.12 8.88
N ALA A 98 -1.88 -14.58 9.95
CA ALA A 98 -1.42 -14.35 11.31
C ALA A 98 0.03 -14.85 11.43
N PRO A 99 0.95 -14.10 12.06
CA PRO A 99 2.29 -14.60 12.29
C PRO A 99 2.17 -15.89 13.11
N ALA A 100 2.81 -16.96 12.62
CA ALA A 100 2.88 -18.22 13.34
C ALA A 100 3.47 -17.94 14.73
N ALA A 101 2.70 -18.19 15.78
CA ALA A 101 3.18 -18.12 17.15
C ALA A 101 4.31 -19.13 17.31
N THR A 102 5.55 -18.66 17.39
CA THR A 102 6.69 -19.47 17.79
C THR A 102 6.53 -19.80 19.27
N SER A 103 6.28 -21.08 19.56
CA SER A 103 6.41 -21.66 20.89
C SER A 103 7.88 -21.85 21.27
#